data_AF-A0A1W6N259-F1
#
_entry.id   AF-A0A1W6N259-F1
#
_cell.length_a   1.000
_cell.length_b   1.000
_cell.length_c   1.000
_cell.angle_alpha   90.00
_cell.angle_beta   90.00
_cell.angle_gamma   90.00
#
_symmetry.space_group_name_H-M   'P 1'
#
loop_
_entity.id
_entity.type
_entity.pdbx_description
1 polymer ?
#
loop_
_entity_poly.entity_id
_entity_poly.type
_entity_poly.pdbx_seq_one_letter_code
_entity_poly.pdbx_strand_id
1 'polypeptide(L)'
;MARPKAREPEFFDAELADLPRAARWREWMLRVETAIFAAPSPVPREMLARLVGKDCRLDALIEDLKTELRGRPYDLVCVAGGWQLRTKPRFAGAVRVAHAGELRDAGAPELTPAELLAVTAIAYLQPATRGEISRLAGKEISRDVIGVLKRHGLIDASLRAPEPGAPFAYVTTAKFLEVFGLGSLRELPDIERLEDEGLLQKPQEDIELDGALGLGAGDPLFDGNFECDETNLG
;
A
#
# COMPACT_ATOMS: atom_id res chain seq x y z
N MET A 1 34.86 -26.22 14.82
CA MET A 1 34.30 -25.42 15.93
C MET A 1 32.79 -25.61 15.95
N ALA A 2 32.19 -25.53 17.14
CA ALA A 2 30.96 -26.21 17.56
C ALA A 2 29.70 -26.01 16.68
N ARG A 3 28.98 -27.11 16.45
CA ARG A 3 27.59 -27.13 15.99
C ARG A 3 26.75 -26.40 17.05
N PRO A 4 25.91 -25.40 16.69
CA PRO A 4 25.11 -24.70 17.69
C PRO A 4 24.23 -25.71 18.43
N LYS A 5 24.38 -25.75 19.76
CA LYS A 5 23.61 -26.60 20.66
C LYS A 5 22.15 -26.25 20.41
N ALA A 6 21.35 -27.21 19.93
CA ALA A 6 19.91 -27.01 19.79
C ALA A 6 19.39 -26.59 21.17
N ARG A 7 18.82 -25.38 21.24
CA ARG A 7 18.18 -24.86 22.44
C ARG A 7 17.10 -25.87 22.83
N GLU A 8 17.21 -26.46 24.01
CA GLU A 8 16.12 -27.26 24.57
C GLU A 8 14.84 -26.40 24.55
N PRO A 9 13.68 -26.96 24.17
CA PRO A 9 12.46 -26.18 24.16
C PRO A 9 12.19 -25.73 25.60
N GLU A 10 12.32 -24.42 25.85
CA GLU A 10 11.87 -23.81 27.10
C GLU A 10 10.40 -24.20 27.26
N PHE A 11 10.09 -24.89 28.37
CA PHE A 11 8.74 -25.36 28.64
C PHE A 11 7.86 -24.14 28.94
N PHE A 12 7.14 -23.67 27.93
CA PHE A 12 6.26 -22.51 28.06
C PHE A 12 4.88 -22.97 28.51
N ASP A 13 4.52 -22.66 29.76
CA ASP A 13 3.16 -22.91 30.28
C ASP A 13 2.21 -21.82 29.78
N ALA A 14 1.50 -22.11 28.69
CA ALA A 14 0.46 -21.25 28.14
C ALA A 14 -0.82 -21.23 29.00
N GLU A 15 -1.13 -22.33 29.69
CA GLU A 15 -2.41 -22.51 30.41
C GLU A 15 -2.45 -21.79 31.75
N LEU A 16 -1.28 -21.60 32.40
CA LEU A 16 -1.16 -20.99 33.71
C LEU A 16 -2.05 -21.70 34.75
N ALA A 17 -2.07 -23.03 34.70
CA ALA A 17 -3.00 -23.85 35.47
C ALA A 17 -2.88 -23.60 36.98
N ASP A 18 -1.67 -23.27 37.45
CA ASP A 18 -1.36 -23.00 38.86
C ASP A 18 -1.84 -21.62 39.35
N LEU A 19 -2.20 -20.71 38.44
CA LEU A 19 -2.71 -19.39 38.80
C LEU A 19 -4.24 -19.35 38.93
N PRO A 20 -4.78 -18.52 39.85
CA PRO A 20 -6.21 -18.22 39.88
C PRO A 20 -6.69 -17.63 38.55
N ARG A 21 -7.91 -17.95 38.13
CA ARG A 21 -8.47 -17.53 36.83
C ARG A 21 -8.38 -16.01 36.59
N ALA A 22 -8.59 -15.20 37.62
CA ALA A 22 -8.48 -13.74 37.54
C ALA A 22 -7.03 -13.26 37.26
N ALA A 23 -6.03 -13.97 37.79
CA ALA A 23 -4.62 -13.67 37.58
C ALA A 23 -4.13 -14.15 36.20
N ARG A 24 -4.69 -15.25 35.67
CA ARG A 24 -4.35 -15.76 34.32
C ARG A 24 -4.59 -14.71 33.24
N TRP A 25 -5.72 -14.00 33.31
CA TRP A 25 -6.05 -12.97 32.32
C TRP A 25 -4.99 -11.88 32.26
N ARG A 26 -4.59 -11.37 33.43
CA ARG A 26 -3.57 -10.33 33.54
C ARG A 26 -2.23 -10.81 32.99
N GLU A 27 -1.83 -12.02 33.32
CA GLU A 27 -0.57 -12.60 32.86
C GLU A 27 -0.58 -12.84 31.34
N TRP A 28 -1.69 -13.34 30.78
CA TRP A 28 -1.84 -13.47 29.33
C TRP A 28 -1.75 -12.11 28.61
N MET A 29 -2.35 -11.04 29.17
CA MET A 29 -2.20 -9.69 28.61
C MET A 29 -0.74 -9.25 28.57
N LEU A 30 0.01 -9.44 29.66
CA LEU A 30 1.42 -9.07 29.74
C LEU A 30 2.29 -9.86 28.75
N ARG A 31 2.01 -11.16 28.58
CA ARG A 31 2.70 -12.02 27.61
C ARG A 31 2.47 -11.56 26.17
N VAL A 32 1.21 -11.27 25.82
CA VAL A 32 0.83 -10.76 24.50
C VAL A 32 1.48 -9.41 24.25
N GLU A 33 1.39 -8.48 25.20
CA GLU A 33 2.03 -7.17 25.09
C GLU A 33 3.56 -7.29 24.91
N THR A 34 4.20 -8.15 25.69
CA THR A 34 5.65 -8.39 25.61
C THR A 34 6.06 -8.96 24.26
N ALA A 35 5.31 -9.94 23.75
CA ALA A 35 5.60 -10.53 22.45
C ALA A 35 5.48 -9.52 21.31
N ILE A 36 4.46 -8.65 21.35
CA ILE A 36 4.27 -7.60 20.34
C ILE A 36 5.31 -6.49 20.50
N PHE A 37 5.66 -6.11 21.73
CA PHE A 37 6.68 -5.12 22.02
C PHE A 37 8.07 -5.55 21.52
N ALA A 38 8.42 -6.83 21.69
CA ALA A 38 9.70 -7.37 21.26
C ALA A 38 9.78 -7.66 19.74
N ALA A 39 8.64 -7.68 19.04
CA ALA A 39 8.61 -8.06 17.63
C ALA A 39 8.99 -6.88 16.70
N PRO A 40 9.87 -7.10 15.71
CA PRO A 40 10.22 -6.08 14.72
C PRO A 40 9.13 -5.89 13.64
N SER A 41 8.19 -6.85 13.53
CA SER A 41 7.12 -6.88 12.53
C SER A 41 5.79 -7.24 13.20
N PRO A 42 4.63 -7.00 12.53
CA PRO A 42 3.33 -7.38 13.08
C PRO A 42 3.28 -8.86 13.46
N VAL A 43 2.78 -9.15 14.66
CA VAL A 43 2.69 -10.52 15.19
C VAL A 43 1.37 -11.14 14.74
N PRO A 44 1.39 -12.26 14.02
CA PRO A 44 0.17 -12.89 13.51
C PRO A 44 -0.65 -13.50 14.65
N ARG A 45 -1.96 -13.65 14.42
CA ARG A 45 -2.92 -14.15 15.42
C ARG A 45 -2.50 -15.51 15.96
N GLU A 46 -2.02 -16.38 15.08
CA GLU A 46 -1.64 -17.76 15.37
C GLU A 46 -0.45 -17.81 16.32
N MET A 47 0.42 -16.81 16.30
CA MET A 47 1.53 -16.70 17.25
C MET A 47 1.04 -16.24 18.62
N LEU A 48 0.19 -15.22 18.67
CA LEU A 48 -0.39 -14.74 19.93
C LEU A 48 -1.25 -15.80 20.62
N ALA A 49 -1.99 -16.58 19.84
CA ALA A 49 -2.79 -17.69 20.34
C ALA A 49 -1.96 -18.79 21.04
N ARG A 50 -0.67 -18.94 20.70
CA ARG A 50 0.24 -19.88 21.38
C ARG A 50 0.72 -19.39 22.74
N LEU A 51 0.57 -18.10 23.03
CA LEU A 51 1.03 -17.48 24.28
C LEU A 51 -0.01 -17.55 25.40
N VAL A 52 -1.24 -17.94 25.05
CA VAL A 52 -2.41 -17.95 25.93
C VAL A 52 -3.00 -19.35 26.02
N GLY A 53 -3.72 -19.62 27.10
CA GLY A 53 -4.39 -20.91 27.31
C GLY A 53 -5.59 -21.10 26.38
N LYS A 54 -6.04 -22.34 26.21
CA LYS A 54 -7.17 -22.69 25.31
C LYS A 54 -8.48 -22.00 25.68
N ASP A 55 -8.66 -21.70 26.96
CA ASP A 55 -9.84 -21.01 27.49
C ASP A 55 -9.82 -19.49 27.23
N CYS A 56 -8.72 -18.95 26.69
CA CYS A 56 -8.57 -17.53 26.43
C CYS A 56 -9.26 -17.12 25.12
N ARG A 57 -10.18 -16.15 25.22
CA ARG A 57 -10.72 -15.45 24.04
C ARG A 57 -9.78 -14.33 23.64
N LEU A 58 -8.86 -14.61 22.71
CA LEU A 58 -7.81 -13.68 22.28
C LEU A 58 -8.36 -12.31 21.86
N ASP A 59 -9.49 -12.23 21.16
CA ASP A 59 -10.08 -10.94 20.74
C ASP A 59 -10.47 -10.07 21.93
N ALA A 60 -11.10 -10.66 22.96
CA ALA A 60 -11.47 -9.93 24.16
C ALA A 60 -10.24 -9.46 24.93
N LEU A 61 -9.19 -10.30 24.99
CA LEU A 61 -7.92 -9.94 25.61
C LEU A 61 -7.24 -8.76 24.90
N ILE A 62 -7.26 -8.76 23.57
CA ILE A 62 -6.71 -7.66 22.76
C ILE A 62 -7.49 -6.36 22.96
N GLU A 63 -8.82 -6.41 23.07
CA GLU A 63 -9.64 -5.22 23.34
C GLU A 63 -9.42 -4.65 24.75
N ASP A 64 -9.25 -5.51 25.75
CA ASP A 64 -8.85 -5.10 27.10
C ASP A 64 -7.46 -4.46 27.08
N LEU A 65 -6.50 -5.07 26.37
CA LEU A 65 -5.15 -4.53 26.22
C LEU A 65 -5.17 -3.16 25.54
N LYS A 66 -5.91 -2.99 24.44
CA LYS A 66 -6.11 -1.68 23.80
C LYS A 66 -6.67 -0.65 24.78
N THR A 67 -7.61 -1.04 25.62
CA THR A 67 -8.24 -0.16 26.60
C THR A 67 -7.23 0.34 27.63
N GLU A 68 -6.35 -0.54 28.12
CA GLU A 68 -5.28 -0.17 29.05
C GLU A 68 -4.21 0.73 28.41
N LEU A 69 -3.93 0.51 27.13
CA LEU A 69 -2.95 1.30 26.38
C LEU A 69 -3.43 2.70 25.99
N ARG A 70 -4.71 3.05 26.17
CA ARG A 70 -5.25 4.39 25.80
C ARG A 70 -4.47 5.56 26.41
N GLY A 71 -3.94 5.41 27.62
CA GLY A 71 -3.13 6.42 28.31
C GLY A 71 -1.65 6.46 27.90
N ARG A 72 -1.17 5.47 27.13
CA ARG A 72 0.25 5.29 26.76
C ARG A 72 0.61 6.08 25.50
N PRO A 73 1.91 6.30 25.22
CA PRO A 73 2.35 7.03 24.03
C PRO A 73 2.28 6.23 22.73
N TYR A 74 1.84 4.97 22.79
CA TYR A 74 1.65 4.06 21.68
C TYR A 74 0.27 3.41 21.74
N ASP A 75 -0.19 2.92 20.60
CA ASP A 75 -1.42 2.17 20.44
C ASP A 75 -1.13 0.79 19.83
N LEU A 76 -2.03 -0.15 20.12
CA LEU A 76 -2.03 -1.48 19.50
C LEU A 76 -2.90 -1.45 18.23
N VAL A 77 -2.26 -1.64 17.08
CA VAL A 77 -2.92 -1.61 15.76
C VAL A 77 -2.89 -2.99 15.10
N CYS A 78 -3.93 -3.28 14.30
CA CYS A 78 -3.97 -4.45 13.44
C CYS A 78 -3.50 -4.04 12.04
N VAL A 79 -2.40 -4.63 11.55
CA VAL A 79 -1.83 -4.34 10.23
C VAL A 79 -1.28 -5.63 9.62
N ALA A 80 -1.44 -5.80 8.31
CA ALA A 80 -0.98 -6.98 7.57
C ALA A 80 -1.43 -8.33 8.19
N GLY A 81 -2.65 -8.39 8.73
CA GLY A 81 -3.19 -9.58 9.41
C GLY A 81 -2.59 -9.90 10.78
N GLY A 82 -1.77 -9.00 11.35
CA GLY A 82 -1.15 -9.16 12.67
C GLY A 82 -1.29 -7.91 13.54
N TRP A 83 -0.73 -7.96 14.74
CA TRP A 83 -0.77 -6.86 15.70
C TRP A 83 0.62 -6.25 15.91
N GLN A 84 0.68 -4.94 15.99
CA GLN A 84 1.91 -4.19 16.22
C GLN A 84 1.65 -3.00 17.16
N LEU A 85 2.64 -2.64 17.98
CA LEU A 85 2.63 -1.37 18.70
C LEU A 85 3.13 -0.24 17.80
N ARG A 86 2.37 0.85 17.73
CA ARG A 86 2.77 2.06 17.00
C ARG A 86 2.70 3.29 17.89
N THR A 87 3.69 4.16 17.78
CA THR A 87 3.70 5.45 18.48
C THR A 87 2.56 6.34 17.99
N LYS A 88 1.89 7.04 18.90
CA LYS A 88 0.83 8.00 18.55
C LYS A 88 1.40 9.13 17.67
N PRO A 89 0.66 9.61 16.67
CA PRO A 89 1.12 10.67 15.76
C PRO A 89 1.63 11.94 16.47
N ARG A 90 1.03 12.29 17.63
CA ARG A 90 1.46 13.43 18.46
C ARG A 90 2.93 13.37 18.88
N PHE A 91 3.55 12.18 18.93
CA PHE A 91 4.95 11.98 19.31
C PHE A 91 5.89 11.80 18.11
N ALA A 92 5.41 11.91 16.87
CA ALA A 92 6.23 11.72 15.69
C ALA A 92 7.47 12.65 15.67
N GLY A 93 7.33 13.88 16.18
CA GLY A 93 8.47 14.81 16.31
C GLY A 93 9.57 14.29 17.24
N ALA A 94 9.21 13.72 18.40
CA ALA A 94 10.16 13.17 19.35
C ALA A 94 10.90 11.95 18.76
N VAL A 95 10.19 11.07 18.06
CA VAL A 95 10.79 9.92 17.37
C VAL A 95 11.78 10.38 16.29
N ARG A 96 11.42 11.38 15.48
CA ARG A 96 12.32 11.92 14.45
C ARG A 96 13.62 12.49 15.03
N VAL A 97 13.53 13.23 16.14
CA VAL A 97 14.71 13.79 16.82
C VAL A 97 15.58 12.68 17.41
N ALA A 98 14.98 11.72 18.12
CA ALA A 98 15.70 10.66 18.81
C ALA A 98 16.54 9.79 17.86
N HIS A 99 16.09 9.63 16.61
CA HIS A 99 16.77 8.81 15.63
C HIS A 99 17.49 9.61 14.55
N ALA A 100 17.75 10.91 14.76
CA ALA A 100 18.46 11.77 13.79
C ALA A 100 17.92 11.70 12.34
N GLY A 101 16.64 11.35 12.18
CA GLY A 101 16.03 11.07 10.87
C GLY A 101 16.37 9.71 10.23
N GLU A 102 17.17 8.86 10.85
CA GLU A 102 17.51 7.50 10.38
C GLU A 102 16.32 6.53 10.46
N LEU A 103 15.40 6.73 11.41
CA LEU A 103 14.18 5.90 11.50
C LEU A 103 13.18 6.14 10.35
N ARG A 104 13.53 6.98 9.37
CA ARG A 104 12.81 7.07 8.08
C ARG A 104 12.60 5.70 7.44
N ASP A 105 13.53 4.76 7.63
CA ASP A 105 13.44 3.41 7.06
C ASP A 105 12.48 2.47 7.80
N ALA A 106 12.14 2.76 9.07
CA ALA A 106 11.15 1.98 9.83
C ALA A 106 9.72 2.53 9.67
N GLY A 107 9.58 3.77 9.18
CA GLY A 107 8.31 4.42 8.88
C GLY A 107 7.75 4.09 7.50
N ALA A 108 6.67 4.77 7.13
CA ALA A 108 6.20 4.79 5.74
C ALA A 108 7.28 5.47 4.86
N PRO A 109 7.70 4.86 3.73
CA PRO A 109 8.59 5.52 2.79
C PRO A 109 7.97 6.84 2.32
N GLU A 110 8.79 7.88 2.16
CA GLU A 110 8.37 9.13 1.54
C GLU A 110 8.13 8.86 0.04
N LEU A 111 6.86 8.67 -0.32
CA LEU A 111 6.46 8.44 -1.71
C LEU A 111 6.13 9.76 -2.40
N THR A 112 6.66 9.93 -3.60
CA THR A 112 6.24 11.00 -4.50
C THR A 112 4.78 10.80 -4.92
N PRO A 113 4.07 11.85 -5.40
CA PRO A 113 2.71 11.70 -5.90
C PRO A 113 2.57 10.65 -7.02
N ALA A 114 3.60 10.47 -7.85
CA ALA A 114 3.60 9.45 -8.90
C ALA A 114 3.73 8.03 -8.34
N GLU A 115 4.58 7.83 -7.34
CA GLU A 115 4.76 6.55 -6.66
C GLU A 115 3.53 6.14 -5.86
N LEU A 116 2.93 7.10 -5.13
CA LEU A 116 1.69 6.89 -4.39
C LEU A 116 0.55 6.49 -5.33
N LEU A 117 0.39 7.19 -6.46
CA LEU A 117 -0.63 6.84 -7.45
C LEU A 117 -0.38 5.45 -8.04
N ALA A 118 0.87 5.12 -8.41
CA ALA A 118 1.22 3.83 -8.98
C ALA A 118 0.97 2.68 -8.00
N VAL A 119 1.39 2.80 -6.74
CA VAL A 119 1.16 1.74 -5.74
C VAL A 119 -0.33 1.59 -5.41
N THR A 120 -1.09 2.68 -5.43
CA THR A 120 -2.54 2.66 -5.23
C THR A 120 -3.23 1.95 -6.39
N ALA A 121 -2.88 2.29 -7.64
CA ALA A 121 -3.39 1.62 -8.83
C ALA A 121 -3.08 0.11 -8.82
N ILE A 122 -1.88 -0.30 -8.39
CA ILE A 122 -1.54 -1.72 -8.21
C ILE A 122 -2.43 -2.35 -7.13
N ALA A 123 -2.62 -1.69 -5.99
CA ALA A 123 -3.42 -2.24 -4.89
C ALA A 123 -4.86 -2.58 -5.32
N TYR A 124 -5.45 -1.75 -6.19
CA TYR A 124 -6.78 -1.92 -6.74
C TYR A 124 -6.89 -2.92 -7.89
N LEU A 125 -5.91 -2.96 -8.79
CA LEU A 125 -5.97 -3.75 -10.02
C LEU A 125 -5.20 -5.07 -9.96
N GLN A 126 -4.48 -5.35 -8.87
CA GLN A 126 -3.58 -6.49 -8.80
C GLN A 126 -4.27 -7.83 -9.13
N PRO A 127 -3.62 -8.71 -9.91
CA PRO A 127 -2.31 -8.54 -10.54
C PRO A 127 -2.37 -7.59 -11.76
N ALA A 128 -1.54 -6.53 -11.78
CA ALA A 128 -1.61 -5.47 -12.79
C ALA A 128 -0.27 -5.22 -13.51
N THR A 129 -0.31 -5.04 -14.82
CA THR A 129 0.84 -4.68 -15.67
C THR A 129 1.13 -3.18 -15.64
N ARG A 130 2.35 -2.76 -16.02
CA ARG A 130 2.69 -1.33 -16.13
C ARG A 130 1.76 -0.55 -17.07
N GLY A 131 1.27 -1.20 -18.12
CA GLY A 131 0.32 -0.60 -19.07
C GLY A 131 -1.03 -0.31 -18.42
N GLU A 132 -1.59 -1.28 -17.70
CA GLU A 132 -2.84 -1.12 -16.94
C GLU A 132 -2.73 -0.05 -15.86
N ILE A 133 -1.63 -0.05 -15.12
CA ILE A 133 -1.36 0.95 -14.08
C ILE A 133 -1.33 2.36 -14.70
N SER A 134 -0.68 2.54 -15.86
CA SER A 134 -0.61 3.83 -16.55
C SER A 134 -1.98 4.30 -17.07
N ARG A 135 -2.81 3.36 -17.54
CA ARG A 135 -4.19 3.66 -17.99
C ARG A 135 -5.06 4.17 -16.84
N LEU A 136 -5.05 3.46 -15.70
CA LEU A 136 -5.82 3.89 -14.52
C LEU A 136 -5.30 5.21 -13.94
N ALA A 137 -3.98 5.41 -13.96
CA ALA A 137 -3.35 6.63 -13.46
C ALA A 137 -3.55 7.86 -14.37
N GLY A 138 -4.07 7.69 -15.60
CA GLY A 138 -4.21 8.76 -16.59
C GLY A 138 -2.88 9.38 -17.05
N LYS A 139 -1.74 8.76 -16.71
CA LYS A 139 -0.38 9.22 -17.07
C LYS A 139 0.58 8.04 -17.17
N GLU A 140 1.64 8.20 -17.96
CA GLU A 140 2.65 7.15 -18.08
C GLU A 140 3.40 6.94 -16.75
N ILE A 141 3.42 5.68 -16.29
CA ILE A 141 4.25 5.26 -15.17
C ILE A 141 5.58 4.72 -15.70
N SER A 142 6.68 5.38 -15.29
CA SER A 142 8.03 4.99 -15.68
C SER A 142 8.48 3.70 -15.00
N ARG A 143 9.49 3.04 -15.57
CA ARG A 143 10.11 1.85 -14.95
C ARG A 143 10.79 2.20 -13.63
N ASP A 144 11.27 3.44 -13.48
CA ASP A 144 11.94 3.90 -12.28
C ASP A 144 10.98 3.95 -11.09
N VAL A 145 9.74 4.40 -11.29
CA VAL A 145 8.69 4.39 -10.25
C VAL A 145 8.45 2.96 -9.75
N ILE A 146 8.27 2.00 -10.67
CA ILE A 146 8.13 0.59 -10.31
C ILE A 146 9.38 0.08 -9.56
N GLY A 147 10.57 0.48 -10.01
CA GLY A 147 11.84 0.17 -9.36
C GLY A 147 11.93 0.71 -7.93
N VAL A 148 11.49 1.95 -7.69
CA VAL A 148 11.42 2.56 -6.34
C VAL A 148 10.47 1.77 -5.45
N LEU A 149 9.25 1.49 -5.93
CA LEU A 149 8.25 0.74 -5.16
C LEU A 149 8.74 -0.67 -4.78
N LYS A 150 9.46 -1.33 -5.69
CA LYS A 150 10.12 -2.63 -5.41
C LYS A 150 11.24 -2.52 -4.39
N ARG A 151 12.09 -1.48 -4.47
CA ARG A 151 13.17 -1.26 -3.49
C ARG A 151 12.64 -1.02 -2.07
N HIS A 152 11.51 -0.33 -1.95
CA HIS A 152 10.81 -0.18 -0.67
C HIS A 152 10.02 -1.43 -0.25
N GLY A 153 10.03 -2.48 -1.07
CA GLY A 153 9.32 -3.72 -0.81
C GLY A 153 7.81 -3.58 -0.81
N LEU A 154 7.23 -2.50 -1.35
CA LEU A 154 5.77 -2.27 -1.37
C LEU A 154 5.05 -3.15 -2.38
N ILE A 155 5.75 -3.52 -3.46
CA ILE A 155 5.23 -4.36 -4.54
C ILE A 155 6.23 -5.46 -4.90
N ASP A 156 5.73 -6.55 -5.47
CA ASP A 156 6.55 -7.59 -6.08
C ASP A 156 6.03 -7.96 -7.48
N ALA A 157 6.86 -8.64 -8.28
CA ALA A 157 6.41 -9.23 -9.53
C ALA A 157 5.59 -10.49 -9.28
N SER A 158 4.43 -10.55 -9.93
CA SER A 158 3.63 -11.77 -10.05
C SER A 158 4.02 -12.54 -11.32
N LEU A 159 3.26 -13.59 -11.61
CA LEU A 159 3.32 -14.31 -12.88
C LEU A 159 3.12 -13.34 -14.06
N ARG A 160 3.67 -13.70 -15.22
CA ARG A 160 3.48 -12.91 -16.44
C ARG A 160 2.01 -12.90 -16.84
N ALA A 161 1.52 -11.73 -17.25
CA ALA A 161 0.13 -11.59 -17.70
C ALA A 161 -0.08 -12.41 -18.99
N PRO A 162 -1.29 -12.99 -19.19
CA PRO A 162 -1.65 -13.75 -20.39
C PRO A 162 -1.96 -12.81 -21.57
N GLU A 163 -1.09 -11.83 -21.82
CA GLU A 163 -1.21 -10.83 -22.87
C GLU A 163 -0.06 -10.94 -23.88
N PRO A 164 -0.22 -10.43 -25.12
CA PRO A 164 0.87 -10.39 -26.11
C PRO A 164 2.13 -9.71 -25.55
N GLY A 165 3.27 -10.39 -25.64
CA GLY A 165 4.54 -9.92 -25.08
C GLY A 165 4.78 -10.32 -23.61
N ALA A 166 3.81 -11.00 -22.97
CA ALA A 166 3.89 -11.56 -21.63
C ALA A 166 4.55 -10.62 -20.59
N PRO A 167 4.04 -9.37 -20.45
CA PRO A 167 4.62 -8.42 -19.52
C PRO A 167 4.52 -8.91 -18.07
N PHE A 168 5.43 -8.44 -17.21
CA PHE A 168 5.32 -8.70 -15.78
C PHE A 168 4.11 -7.97 -15.19
N ALA A 169 3.30 -8.70 -14.43
CA ALA A 169 2.30 -8.12 -13.54
C ALA A 169 2.89 -7.87 -12.16
N TYR A 170 2.29 -6.95 -11.41
CA TYR A 170 2.71 -6.55 -10.07
C TYR A 170 1.59 -6.76 -9.07
N VAL A 171 1.97 -7.10 -7.85
CA VAL A 171 1.09 -7.30 -6.68
C VAL A 171 1.65 -6.54 -5.49
N THR A 172 0.80 -6.16 -4.54
CA THR A 172 1.25 -5.55 -3.29
C THR A 172 1.77 -6.60 -2.31
N THR A 173 2.61 -6.18 -1.37
CA THR A 173 3.20 -7.05 -0.35
C THR A 173 2.59 -6.83 1.04
N ALA A 174 2.97 -7.64 2.02
CA ALA A 174 2.64 -7.37 3.43
C ALA A 174 3.19 -6.00 3.90
N LYS A 175 4.34 -5.57 3.39
CA LYS A 175 4.93 -4.27 3.72
C LYS A 175 4.04 -3.11 3.27
N PHE A 176 3.33 -3.24 2.15
CA PHE A 176 2.33 -2.26 1.76
C PHE A 176 1.23 -2.13 2.83
N LEU A 177 0.65 -3.24 3.27
CA LEU A 177 -0.38 -3.24 4.31
C LEU A 177 0.13 -2.60 5.61
N GLU A 178 1.37 -2.88 6.00
CA GLU A 178 2.02 -2.24 7.15
C GLU A 178 2.14 -0.72 6.97
N VAL A 179 2.66 -0.27 5.84
CA VAL A 179 2.93 1.14 5.56
C VAL A 179 1.63 1.94 5.54
N PHE A 180 0.58 1.41 4.90
CA PHE A 180 -0.72 2.05 4.78
C PHE A 180 -1.64 1.78 5.98
N GLY A 181 -1.20 0.98 6.95
CA GLY A 181 -1.94 0.71 8.18
C GLY A 181 -3.21 -0.13 7.96
N LEU A 182 -3.21 -0.98 6.93
CA LEU A 182 -4.34 -1.82 6.55
C LEU A 182 -4.19 -3.21 7.17
N GLY A 183 -5.27 -3.76 7.72
CA GLY A 183 -5.31 -5.16 8.15
C GLY A 183 -5.35 -6.11 6.95
N SER A 184 -6.06 -5.73 5.89
CA SER A 184 -6.16 -6.46 4.62
C SER A 184 -6.47 -5.54 3.45
N LEU A 185 -6.29 -6.03 2.22
CA LEU A 185 -6.67 -5.28 1.00
C LEU A 185 -8.17 -4.99 0.90
N ARG A 186 -9.02 -5.69 1.66
CA ARG A 186 -10.47 -5.45 1.69
C ARG A 186 -10.87 -4.16 2.41
N GLU A 187 -9.94 -3.55 3.13
CA GLU A 187 -10.13 -2.26 3.81
C GLU A 187 -9.86 -1.07 2.88
N LEU A 188 -9.43 -1.32 1.64
CA LEU A 188 -9.30 -0.27 0.63
C LEU A 188 -10.68 0.32 0.30
N PRO A 189 -10.82 1.65 0.23
CA PRO A 189 -12.06 2.31 -0.23
C PRO A 189 -12.50 1.81 -1.60
N ASP A 190 -13.80 1.74 -1.87
CA ASP A 190 -14.26 1.38 -3.22
C ASP A 190 -13.83 2.45 -4.25
N ILE A 191 -13.39 2.00 -5.44
CA ILE A 191 -12.96 2.89 -6.54
C ILE A 191 -14.07 3.88 -6.92
N GLU A 192 -15.33 3.44 -6.92
CA GLU A 192 -16.50 4.26 -7.21
C GLU A 192 -16.60 5.46 -6.24
N ARG A 193 -16.25 5.27 -4.97
CA ARG A 193 -16.21 6.35 -3.98
C ARG A 193 -15.08 7.36 -4.28
N LEU A 194 -13.96 6.90 -4.81
CA LEU A 194 -12.84 7.78 -5.19
C LEU A 194 -13.14 8.58 -6.45
N GLU A 195 -13.92 8.03 -7.38
CA GLU A 195 -14.44 8.76 -8.54
C GLU A 195 -15.47 9.82 -8.12
N ASP A 196 -16.41 9.48 -7.23
CA ASP A 196 -17.41 10.41 -6.69
C ASP A 196 -16.78 11.55 -5.86
N GLU A 197 -15.68 11.25 -5.15
CA GLU A 197 -14.89 12.25 -4.40
C GLU A 197 -13.95 13.07 -5.31
N GLY A 198 -13.93 12.80 -6.62
CA GLY A 198 -13.13 13.55 -7.62
C GLY A 198 -11.62 13.30 -7.55
N LEU A 199 -11.19 12.24 -6.87
CA LEU A 199 -9.78 11.88 -6.67
C LEU A 199 -9.21 11.05 -7.84
N LEU A 200 -10.08 10.49 -8.68
CA LEU A 200 -9.72 9.81 -9.92
C LEU A 200 -10.36 10.56 -11.09
N GLN A 201 -9.54 11.01 -12.05
CA GLN A 201 -10.05 11.57 -13.29
C GLN A 201 -10.32 10.42 -14.26
N LYS A 202 -11.56 10.31 -14.74
CA LYS A 202 -11.86 9.49 -15.91
C LYS A 202 -10.96 9.95 -17.05
N PRO A 203 -10.34 9.03 -17.81
CA PRO A 203 -9.73 9.40 -19.09
C PRO A 203 -10.77 10.18 -19.88
N GLN A 204 -10.47 11.41 -20.29
CA GLN A 204 -11.27 12.11 -21.27
C GLN A 204 -11.19 11.28 -22.56
N GLU A 205 -12.20 10.44 -22.79
CA GLU A 205 -12.46 9.88 -24.11
C GLU A 205 -12.76 11.04 -25.04
N ASP A 206 -11.83 11.25 -25.98
CA ASP A 206 -11.90 11.99 -27.23
C ASP A 206 -12.63 13.34 -27.20
N ILE A 207 -11.85 14.43 -27.14
CA ILE A 207 -12.26 15.68 -27.78
C ILE A 207 -11.66 15.68 -29.20
N GLU A 208 -12.57 15.51 -30.14
CA GLU A 208 -12.47 15.49 -31.59
C GLU A 208 -11.34 16.35 -32.19
N LEU A 209 -10.46 15.70 -32.96
CA LEU A 209 -9.36 16.31 -33.73
C LEU A 209 -9.82 17.20 -34.92
N ASP A 210 -11.12 17.36 -35.15
CA ASP A 210 -11.65 18.12 -36.29
C ASP A 210 -11.62 19.65 -36.10
N GLY A 211 -11.49 20.15 -34.87
CA GLY A 211 -11.43 21.59 -34.60
C GLY A 211 -10.06 22.24 -34.80
N ALA A 212 -8.97 21.46 -34.82
CA ALA A 212 -7.60 22.00 -34.79
C ALA A 212 -6.96 22.19 -36.17
N LEU A 213 -7.51 21.57 -37.23
CA LEU A 213 -6.93 21.63 -38.58
C LEU A 213 -7.70 22.48 -39.58
N GLY A 214 -8.83 23.10 -39.22
CA GLY A 214 -9.47 24.14 -40.04
C GLY A 214 -9.79 23.73 -41.49
N LEU A 215 -9.98 22.43 -41.77
CA LEU A 215 -10.37 21.92 -43.07
C LEU A 215 -11.88 21.68 -43.11
N GLY A 216 -12.64 22.74 -42.84
CA GLY A 216 -14.05 22.82 -43.21
C GLY A 216 -14.11 23.15 -44.70
N ALA A 217 -14.57 22.19 -45.50
CA ALA A 217 -14.82 22.38 -46.92
C ALA A 217 -15.86 23.48 -47.16
N GLY A 218 -15.53 24.41 -48.06
CA GLY A 218 -16.49 25.15 -48.86
C GLY A 218 -16.85 26.54 -48.34
N ASP A 219 -16.05 27.55 -48.72
CA ASP A 219 -16.59 28.87 -49.06
C ASP A 219 -15.97 29.36 -50.39
N PRO A 220 -16.78 29.75 -51.39
CA PRO A 220 -16.32 30.09 -52.73
C PRO A 220 -16.15 31.61 -52.85
N LEU A 221 -14.96 32.13 -52.57
CA LEU A 221 -14.64 33.53 -52.87
C LEU A 221 -13.18 33.66 -53.31
N PHE A 222 -12.94 33.36 -54.59
CA PHE A 222 -11.77 33.84 -55.31
C PHE A 222 -12.16 34.06 -56.79
N ASP A 223 -12.94 35.11 -57.05
CA ASP A 223 -12.99 35.73 -58.38
C ASP A 223 -11.70 36.56 -58.54
N GLY A 224 -10.62 35.85 -58.82
CA GLY A 224 -9.34 36.41 -59.25
C GLY A 224 -9.17 36.18 -60.74
N ASN A 225 -9.65 37.13 -61.54
CA ASN A 225 -9.47 37.16 -62.99
C ASN A 225 -7.96 37.20 -63.33
N PHE A 226 -7.39 36.08 -63.78
CA PHE A 226 -6.06 36.03 -64.39
C PHE A 226 -6.23 35.49 -65.81
N GLU A 227 -6.52 36.42 -66.72
CA GLU A 227 -6.33 36.25 -68.16
C GLU A 227 -4.83 36.11 -68.45
N CYS A 228 -4.41 34.93 -68.89
CA CYS A 228 -3.19 34.75 -69.66
C CYS A 228 -3.62 34.20 -71.02
N ASP A 229 -3.89 35.12 -71.95
CA ASP A 229 -4.02 34.78 -73.36
C ASP A 229 -2.62 34.75 -73.97
N GLU A 230 -2.24 33.58 -74.46
CA GLU A 230 -1.13 33.40 -75.38
C GLU A 230 -1.57 33.87 -76.76
N THR A 231 -1.07 34.99 -77.28
CA THR A 231 -0.80 35.16 -78.73
C THR A 231 -0.10 36.47 -79.10
N ASN A 232 1.10 36.33 -79.67
CA ASN A 232 1.70 37.00 -80.85
C ASN A 232 3.22 37.22 -80.62
N LEU A 233 4.15 36.58 -81.34
CA LEU A 233 4.48 36.73 -82.78
C LEU A 233 4.72 38.20 -83.19
N GLY A 234 5.99 38.53 -83.46
CA GLY A 234 6.41 39.77 -84.12
C GLY A 234 7.67 40.37 -83.52
#